data_AF-A0A7J9MV30-F1
#
_entry.id   AF-A0A7J9MV30-F1
#
_cell.length_a   1.000
_cell.length_b   1.000
_cell.length_c   1.000
_cell.angle_alpha   90.00
_cell.angle_beta   90.00
_cell.angle_gamma   90.00
#
_symmetry.space_group_name_H-M   'P 1'
#
loop_
_entity.id
_entity.type
_entity.pdbx_description
1 polymer ?
#
loop_
_entity_poly.entity_id
_entity_poly.type
_entity_poly.pdbx_seq_one_letter_code
_entity_poly.pdbx_strand_id
1 'polypeptide(L)'
;MATPTQEEQQLHFVVFPFMAQGHMTPMIDIARLLAQRGVIITIITTLRNAARFKATLDRAMESGLSIRLLEFQFPCAEFGLPEGCESFDMLPSFSLALNFFQAANMLEKP
;
A
#
# COMPACT_ATOMS: atom_id res chain seq x y z
N MET A 1 -44.60 -4.57 7.02
CA MET A 1 -43.79 -4.98 5.86
C MET A 1 -42.35 -4.70 6.23
N ALA A 2 -41.57 -5.74 6.51
CA ALA A 2 -40.15 -5.59 6.78
C ALA A 2 -39.47 -5.23 5.45
N THR A 3 -38.88 -4.04 5.38
CA THR A 3 -37.90 -3.68 4.35
C THR A 3 -36.79 -4.73 4.37
N PRO A 4 -36.29 -5.19 3.22
CA PRO A 4 -35.15 -6.09 3.23
C PRO A 4 -34.01 -5.37 3.94
N THR A 5 -33.45 -5.97 5.01
CA THR A 5 -32.13 -5.59 5.50
C THR A 5 -31.16 -5.89 4.37
N GLN A 6 -30.84 -4.86 3.61
CA GLN A 6 -29.63 -4.84 2.83
C GLN A 6 -28.52 -5.17 3.84
N GLU A 7 -27.92 -6.35 3.75
CA GLU A 7 -26.48 -6.37 3.96
C GLU A 7 -25.98 -5.34 2.96
N GLU A 8 -25.83 -4.09 3.40
CA GLU A 8 -25.24 -3.04 2.59
C GLU A 8 -23.91 -3.62 2.14
N GLN A 9 -23.78 -3.94 0.84
CA GLN A 9 -22.55 -4.47 0.28
C GLN A 9 -21.46 -3.45 0.56
N GLN A 10 -20.74 -3.68 1.65
CA GLN A 10 -19.75 -2.74 2.14
C GLN A 10 -18.68 -2.63 1.08
N LEU A 11 -18.51 -1.43 0.52
CA LEU A 11 -17.52 -1.21 -0.53
C LEU A 11 -16.14 -1.60 -0.01
N HIS A 12 -15.40 -2.36 -0.81
CA HIS A 12 -14.05 -2.78 -0.49
C HIS A 12 -13.10 -2.33 -1.61
N PHE A 13 -12.17 -1.44 -1.29
CA PHE A 13 -11.14 -0.99 -2.23
C PHE A 13 -9.78 -1.56 -1.86
N VAL A 14 -9.02 -1.92 -2.89
CA VAL A 14 -7.60 -2.19 -2.80
C VAL A 14 -6.85 -0.94 -3.21
N VAL A 15 -5.94 -0.49 -2.35
CA VAL A 15 -5.08 0.67 -2.57
C VAL A 15 -3.66 0.15 -2.70
N PHE A 16 -3.11 0.24 -3.92
CA PHE A 16 -1.76 -0.20 -4.22
C PHE A 16 -0.94 1.00 -4.73
N PRO A 17 -0.35 1.80 -3.83
CA PRO A 17 0.40 2.98 -4.22
C PRO A 17 1.75 2.59 -4.81
N PHE A 18 2.23 3.38 -5.78
CA PHE A 18 3.61 3.27 -6.22
C PHE A 18 4.57 3.57 -5.05
N MET A 19 5.63 2.79 -4.93
CA MET A 19 6.61 2.83 -3.83
C MET A 19 7.56 4.03 -3.95
N ALA A 20 6.97 5.23 -3.90
CA ALA A 20 7.67 6.50 -3.78
C ALA A 20 6.88 7.40 -2.84
N GLN A 21 7.57 8.14 -1.96
CA GLN A 21 6.92 8.90 -0.89
C GLN A 21 5.82 9.85 -1.41
N GLY A 22 6.05 10.53 -2.54
CA GLY A 22 5.08 11.43 -3.17
C GLY A 22 3.80 10.75 -3.68
N HIS A 23 3.79 9.43 -3.84
CA HIS A 23 2.59 8.64 -4.17
C HIS A 23 2.01 7.98 -2.92
N MET A 24 2.85 7.43 -2.06
CA MET A 24 2.43 6.68 -0.89
C MET A 24 1.67 7.52 0.13
N THR A 25 2.20 8.69 0.51
CA THR A 25 1.55 9.56 1.50
C THR A 25 0.13 9.96 1.08
N PRO A 26 -0.11 10.54 -0.10
CA PRO A 26 -1.47 10.92 -0.49
C PRO A 26 -2.41 9.73 -0.65
N MET A 27 -1.92 8.58 -1.12
CA MET A 27 -2.75 7.37 -1.26
C MET A 27 -3.17 6.80 0.10
N ILE A 28 -2.30 6.87 1.11
CA ILE A 28 -2.63 6.48 2.49
C ILE A 28 -3.65 7.45 3.09
N ASP A 29 -3.53 8.75 2.82
CA ASP A 29 -4.52 9.72 3.28
C ASP A 29 -5.88 9.49 2.61
N ILE A 30 -5.91 9.21 1.30
CA ILE A 30 -7.14 8.82 0.58
C ILE A 30 -7.74 7.54 1.18
N ALA A 31 -6.93 6.51 1.44
CA ALA A 31 -7.36 5.29 2.09
C ALA A 31 -8.03 5.57 3.44
N ARG A 32 -7.45 6.44 4.27
CA ARG A 32 -8.03 6.82 5.57
C ARG A 32 -9.34 7.59 5.41
N LEU A 33 -9.42 8.54 4.47
CA LEU A 33 -10.63 9.30 4.16
C LEU A 33 -11.77 8.38 3.67
N LEU A 34 -11.46 7.38 2.85
CA LEU A 34 -12.45 6.38 2.43
C LEU A 34 -12.90 5.49 3.60
N ALA A 35 -11.96 5.03 4.44
CA ALA A 35 -12.29 4.20 5.59
C ALA A 35 -13.18 4.94 6.61
N GLN A 36 -13.00 6.26 6.78
CA GLN A 36 -13.87 7.11 7.58
C GLN A 36 -15.31 7.18 7.05
N ARG A 37 -15.55 6.83 5.79
CA ARG A 37 -16.89 6.72 5.18
C ARG A 37 -17.47 5.31 5.24
N GLY A 38 -16.91 4.43 6.08
CA GLY A 38 -17.39 3.06 6.26
C GLY A 38 -16.92 2.07 5.19
N VAL A 39 -15.97 2.46 4.34
CA VAL A 39 -15.41 1.60 3.28
C VAL A 39 -14.32 0.69 3.85
N ILE A 40 -14.29 -0.57 3.45
CA ILE A 40 -13.16 -1.47 3.76
C ILE A 40 -12.00 -1.12 2.84
N ILE A 41 -10.81 -0.93 3.39
CA ILE A 41 -9.61 -0.67 2.61
C ILE A 41 -8.58 -1.77 2.84
N THR A 42 -7.96 -2.25 1.76
CA THR A 42 -6.74 -3.06 1.85
C THR A 42 -5.61 -2.31 1.16
N ILE A 43 -4.59 -1.94 1.92
CA ILE A 43 -3.38 -1.32 1.41
C ILE A 43 -2.39 -2.44 1.12
N ILE A 44 -1.91 -2.51 -0.11
CA ILE A 44 -0.83 -3.43 -0.51
C ILE A 44 0.45 -2.64 -0.60
N THR A 45 1.54 -3.10 0.01
CA THR A 45 2.85 -2.45 -0.09
C THR A 45 3.98 -3.40 0.29
N THR A 46 5.22 -2.96 0.19
CA THR A 46 6.39 -3.75 0.53
C THR A 46 6.70 -3.72 2.03
N LEU A 47 7.45 -4.69 2.55
CA LEU A 47 7.82 -4.79 3.98
C LEU A 47 8.40 -3.50 4.56
N ARG A 48 9.36 -2.88 3.87
CA ARG A 48 10.00 -1.63 4.33
C ARG A 48 9.00 -0.47 4.37
N ASN A 49 8.17 -0.37 3.35
CA ASN A 49 7.19 0.70 3.22
C ASN A 49 6.05 0.54 4.23
N ALA A 50 5.62 -0.69 4.51
CA ALA A 50 4.70 -1.00 5.60
C ALA A 50 5.24 -0.51 6.94
N ALA A 51 6.49 -0.83 7.27
CA ALA A 51 7.14 -0.36 8.50
C ALA A 51 7.18 1.19 8.58
N ARG A 52 7.41 1.87 7.45
CA ARG A 52 7.42 3.34 7.37
C ARG A 52 6.08 3.98 7.74
N PHE A 53 4.96 3.33 7.42
CA PHE A 53 3.62 3.86 7.69
C PHE A 53 2.91 3.20 8.87
N LYS A 54 3.55 2.21 9.52
CA LYS A 54 2.99 1.41 10.61
C LYS A 54 2.27 2.24 11.66
N ALA A 55 2.93 3.22 12.27
CA ALA A 55 2.33 4.03 13.32
C ALA A 55 1.07 4.81 12.87
N THR A 56 1.01 5.24 11.62
CA THR A 56 -0.16 5.95 11.07
C THR A 56 -1.32 4.99 10.81
N LEU A 57 -1.02 3.81 10.29
CA LEU A 57 -2.03 2.77 10.03
C LEU A 57 -2.55 2.15 11.32
N ASP A 58 -1.68 1.87 12.28
CA ASP A 58 -2.03 1.34 13.61
C ASP A 58 -3.05 2.27 14.29
N ARG A 59 -2.74 3.58 14.39
CA ARG A 59 -3.68 4.56 14.97
C ARG A 59 -5.02 4.61 14.24
N ALA A 60 -5.03 4.44 12.93
CA ALA A 60 -6.26 4.41 12.15
C ALA A 60 -7.09 3.17 12.47
N MET A 61 -6.47 2.00 12.54
CA MET A 61 -7.12 0.74 12.91
C MET A 61 -7.64 0.76 14.36
N GLU A 62 -6.82 1.28 15.29
CA GLU A 62 -7.20 1.46 16.71
C GLU A 62 -8.40 2.41 16.88
N SER A 63 -8.56 3.37 15.97
CA SER A 63 -9.73 4.26 15.94
C SER A 63 -10.99 3.62 15.32
N GLY A 64 -10.93 2.33 14.97
CA GLY A 64 -12.06 1.57 14.42
C GLY A 64 -12.21 1.65 12.90
N LEU A 65 -11.25 2.25 12.18
CA LEU A 65 -11.29 2.28 10.72
C LEU A 65 -10.99 0.89 10.14
N SER A 66 -11.80 0.45 9.18
CA SER A 66 -11.67 -0.85 8.50
C SER A 66 -10.54 -0.84 7.48
N ILE A 67 -9.29 -0.77 7.95
CA ILE A 67 -8.07 -0.80 7.14
C ILE A 67 -7.35 -2.13 7.36
N ARG A 68 -6.91 -2.76 6.28
CA ARG A 68 -6.06 -3.95 6.27
C ARG A 68 -4.75 -3.60 5.57
N LEU A 69 -3.65 -4.18 6.03
CA LEU A 69 -2.34 -4.06 5.42
C LEU A 69 -1.91 -5.43 4.90
N LEU A 70 -1.55 -5.50 3.63
CA LEU A 70 -0.96 -6.68 3.00
C LEU A 70 0.45 -6.32 2.54
N GLU A 71 1.42 -7.07 3.05
CA GLU A 71 2.83 -6.83 2.82
C GLU A 71 3.38 -7.87 1.85
N PHE A 72 4.28 -7.46 0.96
CA PHE A 72 5.01 -8.38 0.08
C PHE A 72 6.51 -8.06 0.05
N GLN A 73 7.31 -9.06 -0.34
CA GLN A 73 8.75 -8.88 -0.48
C GLN A 73 9.06 -8.24 -1.84
N PHE A 74 9.74 -7.09 -1.82
CA PHE A 74 10.16 -6.43 -3.06
C PHE A 74 11.40 -7.14 -3.63
N PRO A 75 11.44 -7.48 -4.94
CA PRO A 75 12.47 -8.33 -5.52
C PRO A 75 13.78 -7.56 -5.76
N CYS A 76 14.38 -6.97 -4.72
CA CYS A 76 15.58 -6.13 -4.88
C CYS A 76 16.73 -6.87 -5.58
N ALA A 77 17.06 -8.07 -5.08
CA ALA A 77 18.22 -8.83 -5.54
C ALA A 77 18.09 -9.28 -7.01
N GLU A 78 16.89 -9.67 -7.44
CA GLU A 78 16.61 -10.14 -8.80
C GLU A 78 16.86 -9.05 -9.86
N PHE A 79 16.70 -7.78 -9.47
CA PHE A 79 16.85 -6.63 -10.35
C PHE A 79 18.12 -5.83 -10.07
N GLY A 80 19.07 -6.36 -9.28
CA GLY A 80 20.35 -5.70 -9.00
C GLY A 80 20.22 -4.44 -8.13
N LEU A 81 19.16 -4.34 -7.32
CA LEU A 81 18.99 -3.27 -6.34
C LEU A 81 19.63 -3.66 -5.00
N PRO A 82 20.12 -2.69 -4.22
CA PRO A 82 20.60 -2.95 -2.87
C PRO A 82 19.50 -3.59 -1.99
N GLU A 83 19.92 -4.42 -1.04
CA GLU A 83 19.00 -5.04 -0.10
C GLU A 83 18.19 -3.99 0.69
N GLY A 84 16.88 -4.18 0.76
CA GLY A 84 15.97 -3.28 1.45
C GLY A 84 15.68 -1.97 0.71
N CYS A 85 16.15 -1.80 -0.53
CA CYS A 85 15.85 -0.65 -1.40
C CYS A 85 14.46 -0.77 -2.06
N GLU A 86 13.42 -0.78 -1.23
CA GLU A 86 12.03 -1.02 -1.66
C GLU A 86 11.22 0.25 -1.95
N SER A 87 11.84 1.44 -1.90
CA SER A 87 11.21 2.73 -2.19
C SER A 87 12.16 3.56 -3.05
N PHE A 88 11.60 4.32 -3.99
CA PHE A 88 12.36 5.06 -4.98
C PHE A 88 13.32 6.09 -4.36
N ASP A 89 12.95 6.69 -3.22
CA ASP A 89 13.79 7.63 -2.46
C ASP A 89 14.99 6.98 -1.75
N MET A 90 15.05 5.64 -1.70
CA MET A 90 16.19 4.91 -1.12
C MET A 90 17.24 4.51 -2.16
N LEU A 91 17.03 4.83 -3.44
CA LEU A 91 18.01 4.53 -4.49
C LEU A 91 19.34 5.25 -4.19
N PRO A 92 20.48 4.53 -4.14
CA PRO A 92 21.78 5.16 -3.89
C PRO A 92 22.26 6.01 -5.07
N SER A 93 21.67 5.82 -6.26
CA SER A 93 21.94 6.57 -7.47
C SER A 93 20.75 6.48 -8.42
N PHE A 94 20.49 7.55 -9.16
CA PHE A 94 19.45 7.59 -10.18
C PHE A 94 19.69 6.60 -11.34
N SER A 95 20.92 6.12 -11.50
CA SER A 95 21.26 5.06 -12.48
C SER A 95 20.47 3.76 -12.27
N LEU A 96 20.03 3.48 -11.04
CA LEU A 96 19.23 2.30 -10.70
C LEU A 96 17.71 2.51 -10.86
N ALA A 97 17.27 3.68 -11.35
CA ALA A 97 15.85 3.96 -11.52
C ALA A 97 15.15 2.95 -12.45
N LEU A 98 15.80 2.57 -13.57
CA LEU A 98 15.24 1.58 -14.49
C LEU A 98 15.09 0.20 -13.84
N ASN A 99 16.11 -0.24 -13.08
CA ASN A 99 16.06 -1.48 -12.30
C ASN A 99 14.89 -1.47 -11.31
N PHE A 100 14.66 -0.33 -10.65
CA PHE A 100 13.53 -0.16 -9.73
C PHE A 100 12.17 -0.28 -10.44
N PHE A 101 12.00 0.37 -11.59
CA PHE A 101 10.76 0.25 -12.38
C PHE A 101 10.54 -1.18 -12.89
N GLN A 102 11.60 -1.88 -13.30
CA GLN A 102 11.52 -3.29 -13.70
C GLN A 102 11.08 -4.19 -12.53
N ALA A 103 11.67 -3.99 -11.34
CA ALA A 103 11.28 -4.70 -10.12
C ALA A 103 9.82 -4.43 -9.74
N ALA A 104 9.36 -3.17 -9.85
CA ALA A 104 7.98 -2.80 -9.55
C ALA A 104 6.95 -3.42 -10.52
N ASN A 105 7.34 -3.64 -11.78
CA ASN A 105 6.48 -4.26 -12.79
C ASN A 105 6.45 -5.81 -12.71
N MET A 106 7.26 -6.45 -11.87
CA MET A 106 7.32 -7.91 -11.75
C MET A 106 6.00 -8.54 -11.27
N LEU A 107 5.15 -7.75 -10.59
CA LEU A 107 3.84 -8.18 -10.08
C LEU A 107 2.77 -8.43 -11.16
N GLU A 108 3.13 -8.32 -12.45
CA GLU A 108 2.20 -8.50 -13.57
C GLU A 108 1.77 -9.97 -13.80
N LYS A 109 2.46 -10.95 -13.22
CA LYS A 109 2.14 -12.37 -13.45
C LYS A 109 1.24 -12.96 -12.35
N PRO A 110 0.04 -13.48 -12.69
CA PRO A 110 -0.89 -14.11 -11.76
C PRO A 110 -0.41 -15.48 -11.25
#